data_AF-A0A2V8HYW5-F1
#
_entry.id   AF-A0A2V8HYW5-F1
#
_cell.length_a   1.000
_cell.length_b   1.000
_cell.length_c   1.000
_cell.angle_alpha   90.00
_cell.angle_beta   90.00
_cell.angle_gamma   90.00
#
_symmetry.space_group_name_H-M   'P 1'
#
loop_
_entity.id
_entity.type
_entity.pdbx_description
1 polymer ?
#
loop_
_entity_poly.entity_id
_entity_poly.type
_entity_poly.pdbx_seq_one_letter_code
_entity_poly.pdbx_strand_id
1 'polypeptide(L)'
;MLEQAGAKPAEEFKIDPALLAKYAGVYKGPSSNEIEIAVVGSGLTIGAPGAPAAQRGTMLPKDNTTFRGVGMGGTTFVFQVGGDKVTGFQIVPPQGSPISFTRVEKE
;
A
#
# COMPACT_ATOMS: atom_id res chain seq x y z
N MET A 1 -30.87 24.94 9.77
CA MET A 1 -29.51 24.94 10.34
C MET A 1 -29.00 23.51 10.34
N LEU A 2 -27.88 23.30 9.64
CA LEU A 2 -26.95 22.16 9.68
C LEU A 2 -27.51 20.76 9.39
N GLU A 3 -27.47 20.40 8.12
CA GLU A 3 -27.48 19.02 7.63
C GLU A 3 -26.31 18.27 8.27
N GLN A 4 -26.60 17.35 9.20
CA GLN A 4 -25.64 16.34 9.65
C GLN A 4 -25.33 15.46 8.43
N ALA A 5 -24.22 15.73 7.76
CA ALA A 5 -23.62 14.79 6.84
C ALA A 5 -23.28 13.53 7.65
N GLY A 6 -24.14 12.51 7.52
CA GLY A 6 -23.89 11.18 8.04
C GLY A 6 -22.59 10.66 7.43
N ALA A 7 -21.53 10.67 8.22
CA ALA A 7 -20.31 9.96 7.91
C ALA A 7 -20.69 8.47 7.87
N LYS A 8 -21.01 7.97 6.68
CA LYS A 8 -21.16 6.53 6.44
C LYS A 8 -19.89 5.87 6.99
N PRO A 9 -20.00 4.81 7.83
CA PRO A 9 -18.81 4.05 8.19
C PRO A 9 -18.13 3.67 6.88
N ALA A 10 -16.84 4.01 6.75
CA ALA A 10 -16.11 3.82 5.52
C ALA A 10 -16.25 2.34 5.13
N GLU A 11 -17.03 2.06 4.07
CA GLU A 11 -17.19 0.71 3.55
C GLU A 11 -15.79 0.13 3.37
N GLU A 12 -15.53 -0.98 4.05
CA GLU A 12 -14.29 -1.70 3.86
C GLU A 12 -14.26 -2.17 2.41
N PHE A 13 -13.44 -1.51 1.61
CA PHE A 13 -13.25 -1.88 0.22
C PHE A 13 -12.72 -3.31 0.17
N LYS A 14 -13.53 -4.23 -0.35
CA LYS A 14 -13.13 -5.62 -0.51
C LYS A 14 -12.43 -5.76 -1.86
N ILE A 15 -11.12 -5.99 -1.80
CA ILE A 15 -10.31 -6.27 -2.98
C ILE A 15 -10.22 -7.79 -3.20
N ASP A 16 -10.19 -8.20 -4.47
CA ASP A 16 -10.01 -9.61 -4.84
C ASP A 16 -8.63 -10.12 -4.34
N PRO A 17 -8.55 -11.28 -3.66
CA PRO A 17 -7.29 -11.85 -3.20
C PRO A 17 -6.24 -12.07 -4.31
N ALA A 18 -6.66 -12.43 -5.51
CA ALA A 18 -5.78 -12.59 -6.67
C ALA A 18 -5.23 -11.24 -7.14
N LEU A 19 -6.01 -10.16 -7.04
CA LEU A 19 -5.53 -8.81 -7.30
C LEU A 19 -4.55 -8.37 -6.21
N LEU A 20 -4.85 -8.65 -4.94
CA LEU A 20 -4.00 -8.36 -3.79
C LEU A 20 -2.61 -9.00 -3.93
N ALA A 21 -2.57 -10.25 -4.37
CA ALA A 21 -1.34 -11.00 -4.63
C ALA A 21 -0.44 -10.33 -5.67
N LYS A 22 -1.00 -9.57 -6.64
CA LYS A 22 -0.20 -8.86 -7.65
C LYS A 22 0.70 -7.79 -7.03
N TYR A 23 0.33 -7.22 -5.87
CA TYR A 23 1.08 -6.18 -5.19
C TYR A 23 2.22 -6.71 -4.31
N ALA A 24 2.19 -7.99 -3.95
CA ALA A 24 3.25 -8.59 -3.13
C ALA A 24 4.57 -8.67 -3.88
N GLY A 25 5.67 -8.34 -3.22
CA GLY A 25 7.00 -8.37 -3.82
C GLY A 25 7.96 -7.38 -3.17
N VAL A 26 9.19 -7.35 -3.69
CA VAL A 26 10.23 -6.43 -3.27
C VAL A 26 10.25 -5.22 -4.21
N TYR A 27 10.44 -4.04 -3.63
CA TYR A 27 10.49 -2.77 -4.32
C TYR A 27 11.71 -1.99 -3.85
N LYS A 28 12.34 -1.29 -4.79
CA LYS A 28 13.53 -0.48 -4.55
C LYS A 28 13.16 1.00 -4.62
N GLY A 29 13.47 1.73 -3.55
CA GLY A 29 13.26 3.17 -3.42
C GLY A 29 14.55 3.97 -3.48
N PRO A 30 14.50 5.24 -3.05
CA PRO A 30 15.67 6.11 -2.98
C PRO A 30 16.80 5.50 -2.15
N SER A 31 18.04 5.84 -2.48
CA SER A 31 19.25 5.34 -1.80
C SER A 31 19.37 3.81 -1.76
N SER A 32 18.78 3.12 -2.75
CA SER A 32 18.73 1.66 -2.81
C SER A 32 18.03 1.00 -1.62
N ASN A 33 17.16 1.72 -0.92
CA ASN A 33 16.35 1.14 0.14
C ASN A 33 15.38 0.11 -0.44
N GLU A 34 15.37 -1.09 0.11
CA GLU A 34 14.45 -2.15 -0.29
C GLU A 34 13.29 -2.26 0.69
N ILE A 35 12.11 -2.42 0.13
CA ILE A 35 10.86 -2.60 0.86
C ILE A 35 10.16 -3.82 0.31
N GLU A 36 9.71 -4.68 1.21
CA GLU A 36 8.89 -5.84 0.91
C GLU A 36 7.42 -5.52 1.22
N ILE A 37 6.57 -5.79 0.24
CA ILE A 37 5.12 -5.81 0.36
C ILE A 37 4.68 -7.27 0.43
N ALA A 38 3.89 -7.63 1.43
CA ALA A 38 3.36 -8.98 1.59
C ALA A 38 1.86 -8.97 1.87
N VAL A 39 1.13 -9.97 1.36
CA VAL A 39 -0.30 -10.12 1.64
C VAL A 39 -0.51 -10.60 3.08
N VAL A 40 -1.43 -9.97 3.81
CA VAL A 40 -1.90 -10.47 5.11
C VAL A 40 -3.41 -10.31 5.21
N GLY A 41 -4.14 -11.43 5.35
CA GLY A 41 -5.60 -11.41 5.36
C GLY A 41 -6.18 -10.74 4.11
N SER A 42 -6.98 -9.69 4.30
CA SER A 42 -7.60 -8.87 3.24
C SER A 42 -6.79 -7.62 2.87
N GLY A 43 -5.57 -7.47 3.39
CA GLY A 43 -4.73 -6.29 3.18
C GLY A 43 -3.28 -6.64 2.86
N LEU A 44 -2.43 -5.64 2.96
CA LEU A 44 -1.00 -5.75 2.70
C LEU A 44 -0.22 -5.33 3.95
N THR A 45 1.03 -5.77 4.03
CA THR A 45 2.02 -5.25 4.97
C THR A 45 3.20 -4.66 4.21
N ILE A 46 3.88 -3.72 4.85
CA ILE A 46 5.07 -3.03 4.32
C ILE A 46 6.19 -3.02 5.36
N GLY A 47 7.41 -3.34 4.95
CA GLY A 47 8.59 -3.26 5.81
C GLY A 47 9.87 -3.61 5.06
N ALA A 48 11.00 -3.62 5.76
CA ALA A 48 12.24 -4.13 5.17
C ALA A 48 12.10 -5.63 4.83
N PRO A 49 12.76 -6.12 3.76
CA PRO A 49 12.78 -7.55 3.46
C PRO A 49 13.21 -8.39 4.66
N GLY A 50 12.44 -9.42 4.99
CA GLY A 50 12.72 -10.29 6.14
C GLY A 50 12.44 -9.67 7.52
N ALA A 51 11.92 -8.44 7.60
CA ALA A 51 11.54 -7.84 8.88
C ALA A 51 10.44 -8.67 9.57
N PRO A 52 10.50 -8.85 10.91
CA PRO A 52 9.45 -9.50 11.68
C PRO A 52 8.07 -8.86 11.49
N ALA A 53 7.00 -9.65 11.54
CA ALA A 53 5.63 -9.16 11.34
C ALA A 53 5.26 -7.98 12.26
N ALA A 54 5.72 -7.99 13.51
CA ALA A 54 5.48 -6.92 14.48
C ALA A 54 6.12 -5.57 14.11
N GLN A 55 7.11 -5.56 13.21
CA GLN A 55 7.79 -4.35 12.74
C GLN A 55 7.26 -3.88 11.38
N ARG A 56 6.29 -4.59 10.79
CA ARG A 56 5.70 -4.24 9.50
C ARG A 56 4.48 -3.34 9.69
N GLY A 57 4.38 -2.31 8.86
CA GLY A 57 3.18 -1.47 8.76
C GLY A 57 2.06 -2.26 8.08
N THR A 58 0.81 -2.04 8.53
CA THR A 58 -0.37 -2.64 7.91
C THR A 58 -1.02 -1.65 6.96
N MET A 59 -1.46 -2.12 5.79
CA MET A 59 -2.12 -1.34 4.76
C MET A 59 -3.45 -1.98 4.39
N LEU A 60 -4.51 -1.17 4.34
CA LEU A 60 -5.84 -1.61 3.94
C LEU A 60 -6.23 -0.96 2.61
N PRO A 61 -6.88 -1.70 1.69
CA PRO A 61 -7.29 -1.13 0.41
C PRO A 61 -8.32 -0.01 0.62
N LYS A 62 -8.18 1.04 -0.19
CA LYS A 62 -9.17 2.11 -0.39
C LYS A 62 -9.88 1.92 -1.73
N ASP A 63 -9.14 1.47 -2.73
CA ASP A 63 -9.62 1.10 -4.05
C ASP A 63 -8.68 0.02 -4.64
N ASN A 64 -8.78 -0.25 -5.94
CA ASN A 64 -8.00 -1.29 -6.61
C ASN A 64 -6.49 -1.07 -6.55
N THR A 65 -5.98 0.17 -6.54
CA THR A 65 -4.54 0.49 -6.59
C THR A 65 -4.06 1.35 -5.42
N THR A 66 -4.97 1.84 -4.58
CA THR A 66 -4.68 2.72 -3.46
C THR A 66 -4.94 2.03 -2.14
N PHE A 67 -3.98 2.13 -1.22
CA PHE A 67 -4.06 1.57 0.12
C PHE A 67 -3.78 2.65 1.16
N ARG A 68 -4.43 2.56 2.33
CA ARG A 68 -4.18 3.44 3.48
C ARG A 68 -3.30 2.72 4.50
N GLY A 69 -2.31 3.41 5.05
CA GLY A 69 -1.56 2.91 6.20
C GLY A 69 -2.37 2.97 7.48
N VAL A 70 -2.50 1.84 8.17
CA VAL A 70 -3.16 1.76 9.49
C VAL A 70 -2.18 2.20 10.57
N GLY A 71 -2.53 3.25 11.32
CA GLY A 71 -1.65 3.81 12.35
C GLY A 71 -0.43 4.58 11.80
N MET A 72 -0.32 4.76 10.47
CA MET A 72 0.83 5.39 9.81
C MET A 72 0.63 6.89 9.55
N GLY A 73 -0.08 7.60 10.44
CA GLY A 73 -0.25 9.05 10.37
C GLY A 73 -0.96 9.58 9.12
N GLY A 74 -1.85 8.79 8.50
CA GLY A 74 -2.59 9.22 7.30
C GLY A 74 -1.85 8.98 5.97
N THR A 75 -0.70 8.32 6.01
CA THR A 75 0.04 7.89 4.81
C THR A 75 -0.83 7.03 3.88
N THR A 76 -0.76 7.34 2.58
CA THR A 76 -1.41 6.58 1.51
C THR A 76 -0.37 5.95 0.60
N PHE A 77 -0.66 4.78 0.05
CA PHE A 77 0.20 4.02 -0.85
C PHE A 77 -0.52 3.87 -2.18
N VAL A 78 0.10 4.32 -3.27
CA VAL A 78 -0.49 4.30 -4.61
C VAL A 78 0.34 3.41 -5.52
N PHE A 79 -0.18 2.25 -5.86
CA PHE A 79 0.48 1.30 -6.76
C PHE A 79 0.34 1.71 -8.22
N GLN A 80 1.44 1.59 -8.95
CA GLN A 80 1.51 1.86 -10.38
C GLN A 80 1.39 0.53 -11.13
N VAL A 81 0.47 0.48 -12.10
CA VAL A 81 0.19 -0.72 -12.91
C VAL A 81 0.47 -0.39 -14.37
N GLY A 82 1.36 -1.16 -15.00
CA GLY A 82 1.67 -1.07 -16.42
C GLY A 82 1.23 -2.35 -17.13
N GLY A 83 0.18 -2.26 -17.97
CA GLY A 83 -0.48 -3.45 -18.51
C GLY A 83 -1.12 -4.26 -17.38
N ASP A 84 -0.76 -5.55 -17.27
CA ASP A 84 -1.29 -6.44 -16.24
C ASP A 84 -0.41 -6.58 -14.99
N LYS A 85 0.74 -5.88 -14.95
CA LYS A 85 1.73 -5.99 -13.88
C LYS A 85 1.88 -4.71 -13.06
N VAL A 86 2.07 -4.88 -11.76
CA VAL A 86 2.45 -3.78 -10.87
C VAL A 86 3.93 -3.47 -11.10
N THR A 87 4.24 -2.24 -11.47
CA THR A 87 5.60 -1.78 -11.80
C THR A 87 6.27 -1.02 -10.66
N GLY A 88 5.50 -0.56 -9.69
CA GLY A 88 6.00 0.22 -8.56
C GLY A 88 4.89 0.70 -7.64
N PHE A 89 5.24 1.53 -6.66
CA PHE A 89 4.27 2.28 -5.87
C PHE A 89 4.87 3.59 -5.37
N GLN A 90 4.01 4.47 -4.86
CA GLN A 90 4.43 5.69 -4.18
C GLN A 90 3.91 5.70 -2.75
N ILE A 91 4.76 6.12 -1.82
CA ILE A 91 4.36 6.51 -0.47
C ILE A 91 3.98 7.98 -0.52
N VAL A 92 2.71 8.28 -0.27
CA VAL A 92 2.15 9.63 -0.24
C VAL A 92 1.88 10.00 1.21
N PRO A 93 2.80 10.72 1.88
CA PRO A 93 2.55 11.23 3.22
C PRO A 93 1.44 12.29 3.21
N PRO A 94 0.79 12.57 4.35
CA PRO A 94 -0.22 13.64 4.44
C PRO A 94 0.35 15.04 4.15
N GLN A 95 1.66 15.22 4.33
CA GLN A 95 2.40 16.45 4.05
C GLN A 95 3.76 16.08 3.47
N GLY A 96 4.24 16.84 2.48
CA GLY A 96 5.50 16.60 1.79
C GLY A 96 5.33 15.93 0.42
N SER A 97 6.45 15.55 -0.19
CA SER A 97 6.46 14.97 -1.54
C SER A 97 6.30 13.45 -1.50
N PRO A 98 5.60 12.86 -2.49
CA PRO A 98 5.56 11.41 -2.65
C PRO A 98 6.95 10.80 -2.84
N ILE A 99 7.15 9.61 -2.28
CA ILE A 99 8.38 8.82 -2.43
C ILE A 99 8.09 7.65 -3.35
N SER A 100 8.78 7.57 -4.48
CA SER A 100 8.56 6.52 -5.49
C SER A 100 9.45 5.30 -5.24
N PHE A 101 8.86 4.12 -5.47
CA PHE A 101 9.50 2.82 -5.39
C PHE A 101 9.20 2.04 -6.68
N THR A 102 10.23 1.38 -7.23
CA THR A 102 10.12 0.55 -8.43
C THR A 102 10.13 -0.92 -8.03
N ARG A 103 9.27 -1.74 -8.62
CA ARG A 103 9.26 -3.18 -8.34
C ARG A 103 10.56 -3.82 -8.83
N VAL A 104 11.15 -4.65 -7.98
CA VAL A 104 12.28 -5.50 -8.36
C VAL A 104 11.69 -6.77 -8.96
N GLU A 105 11.94 -6.99 -10.25
CA GLU A 105 11.66 -8.28 -10.89
C GLU A 105 12.71 -9.28 -10.37
N LYS A 106 12.27 -10.39 -9.78
CA LYS A 106 13.18 -11.51 -9.49
C LYS A 106 13.27 -12.35 -10.76
N GLU A 107 14.48 -12.48 -11.28
CA GLU A 107 14.85 -13.40 -12.37
C GLU A 107 14.68 -14.87 -11.96
#